data_AF-A0A7Y8TTY1-F1
#
_entry.id   AF-A0A7Y8TTY1-F1
#
_cell.length_a   1.000
_cell.length_b   1.000
_cell.length_c   1.000
_cell.angle_alpha   90.00
_cell.angle_beta   90.00
_cell.angle_gamma   90.00
#
_symmetry.space_group_name_H-M   'P 1'
#
loop_
_entity.id
_entity.type
_entity.pdbx_description
1 polymer ?
#
loop_
_entity_poly.entity_id
_entity_poly.type
_entity_poly.pdbx_seq_one_letter_code
_entity_poly.pdbx_strand_id
1 'polypeptide(L)'
;MSKKYSKSKQKVKHRSTSHSKIVVEKTQLDILKTVLNQTGSSVTLQKKVQGQILTSIAKRISDDLECFKTACAYLPDSIKQDQKVWVEAQTSYVFWFELFHYLKSASIKKESRNYLFNRIFEYLNQKDKTEIRFYINKEVFKKRGYSNHEKLYKSDFVKFFKLPKNFNEY
;
A
#
# COMPACT_ATOMS: atom_id res chain seq x y z
N MET A 1 40.75 -13.75 49.86
CA MET A 1 40.85 -13.64 48.39
C MET A 1 39.46 -13.83 47.79
N SER A 2 38.86 -12.80 47.20
CA SER A 2 37.48 -12.83 46.69
C SER A 2 37.49 -13.03 45.17
N LYS A 3 36.96 -14.16 44.68
CA LYS A 3 36.86 -14.48 43.25
C LYS A 3 35.78 -13.59 42.60
N LYS A 4 36.20 -12.63 41.78
CA LYS A 4 35.30 -11.86 40.90
C LYS A 4 34.80 -12.78 39.77
N TYR A 5 33.54 -13.17 39.83
CA TYR A 5 32.85 -13.79 38.69
C TYR A 5 32.55 -12.71 37.65
N SER A 6 33.29 -12.71 36.54
CA SER A 6 32.96 -11.89 35.37
C SER A 6 31.72 -12.49 34.69
N LYS A 7 30.58 -11.80 34.78
CA LYS A 7 29.42 -12.10 33.93
C LYS A 7 29.82 -11.82 32.48
N SER A 8 30.13 -12.88 31.75
CA SER A 8 30.20 -12.89 30.29
C SER A 8 28.90 -12.31 29.73
N LYS A 9 28.95 -11.09 29.20
CA LYS A 9 27.87 -10.54 28.37
C LYS A 9 27.89 -11.30 27.05
N GLN A 10 27.19 -12.44 27.00
CA GLN A 10 26.85 -13.07 25.72
C GLN A 10 26.10 -12.03 24.89
N LYS A 11 26.79 -11.42 23.92
CA LYS A 11 26.14 -10.65 22.87
C LYS A 11 25.32 -11.66 22.07
N VAL A 12 24.02 -11.73 22.35
CA VAL A 12 23.06 -12.39 21.48
C VAL A 12 23.20 -11.71 20.13
N LYS A 13 23.88 -12.36 19.18
CA LYS A 13 23.81 -11.99 17.78
C LYS A 13 22.36 -12.24 17.39
N HIS A 14 21.55 -11.19 17.37
CA HIS A 14 20.28 -11.22 16.65
C HIS A 14 20.62 -11.63 15.21
N ARG A 15 20.34 -12.89 14.86
CA ARG A 15 20.27 -13.28 13.46
C ARG A 15 19.26 -12.33 12.84
N SER A 16 19.70 -11.47 11.93
CA SER A 16 18.79 -10.73 11.08
C SER A 16 18.00 -11.76 10.28
N THR A 17 16.82 -12.10 10.78
CA THR A 17 15.82 -12.82 9.99
C THR A 17 15.70 -12.06 8.68
N SER A 18 15.95 -12.75 7.58
CA SER A 18 15.75 -12.21 6.23
C SER A 18 14.35 -11.62 6.16
N HIS A 19 14.22 -10.31 6.28
CA HIS A 19 12.94 -9.66 6.10
C HIS A 19 12.57 -9.82 4.63
N SER A 20 11.38 -10.35 4.36
CA SER A 20 10.83 -10.36 3.00
C SER A 20 10.98 -8.95 2.44
N LYS A 21 11.73 -8.81 1.34
CA LYS A 21 11.99 -7.50 0.74
C LYS A 21 10.64 -6.93 0.31
N ILE A 22 10.31 -5.75 0.82
CA ILE A 22 9.12 -5.02 0.39
C ILE A 22 9.36 -4.56 -1.04
N VAL A 23 8.60 -5.11 -1.99
CA VAL A 23 8.72 -4.81 -3.41
C VAL A 23 7.38 -4.26 -3.90
N VAL A 24 7.39 -2.99 -4.31
CA VAL A 24 6.24 -2.37 -4.98
C VAL A 24 6.29 -2.74 -6.46
N GLU A 25 5.13 -3.09 -7.05
CA GLU A 25 5.05 -3.45 -8.46
C GLU A 25 5.57 -2.32 -9.37
N LYS A 26 6.22 -2.66 -10.48
CA LYS A 26 6.70 -1.67 -11.45
C LYS A 26 5.58 -0.75 -11.94
N THR A 27 4.41 -1.32 -12.26
CA THR A 27 3.25 -0.56 -12.73
C THR A 27 2.74 0.42 -11.67
N GLN A 28 2.75 0.03 -10.40
CA GLN A 28 2.41 0.89 -9.28
C GLN A 28 3.40 2.06 -9.15
N LEU A 29 4.71 1.78 -9.25
CA LEU A 29 5.73 2.83 -9.27
C LEU A 29 5.57 3.79 -10.45
N ASP A 30 5.20 3.30 -11.64
CA ASP A 30 4.99 4.13 -12.82
C ASP A 30 3.71 4.99 -12.71
N ILE A 31 2.66 4.46 -12.07
CA ILE A 31 1.48 5.25 -11.69
C ILE A 31 1.86 6.33 -10.67
N LEU A 32 2.65 6.00 -9.64
CA LEU A 32 3.12 6.97 -8.66
C LEU A 32 3.95 8.08 -9.31
N LYS A 33 4.88 7.75 -10.20
CA LYS A 33 5.64 8.76 -10.97
C LYS A 33 4.71 9.65 -11.78
N THR A 34 3.71 9.06 -12.45
CA THR A 34 2.71 9.81 -13.22
C THR A 34 1.94 10.77 -12.31
N VAL A 35 1.45 10.30 -11.16
CA VAL A 35 0.79 11.13 -10.15
C VAL A 35 1.69 12.31 -9.75
N LEU A 36 2.93 12.04 -9.37
CA LEU A 36 3.88 13.08 -8.92
C LEU A 36 4.15 14.13 -10.01
N ASN A 37 4.32 13.71 -11.26
CA ASN A 37 4.48 14.61 -12.40
C ASN A 37 3.26 15.53 -12.60
N GLN A 38 2.05 15.02 -12.38
CA GLN A 38 0.80 15.77 -12.59
C GLN A 38 0.39 16.69 -11.44
N THR A 39 1.07 16.60 -10.29
CA THR A 39 0.83 17.48 -9.14
C THR A 39 1.61 18.80 -9.18
N GLY A 40 2.29 19.09 -10.29
CA GLY A 40 2.98 20.37 -10.51
C GLY A 40 4.16 20.65 -9.56
N SER A 41 4.59 19.66 -8.78
CA SER A 41 5.70 19.76 -7.83
C SER A 41 7.05 19.77 -8.56
N SER A 42 8.04 20.50 -8.05
CA SER A 42 9.42 20.44 -8.56
C SER A 42 9.99 19.02 -8.48
N VAL A 43 10.96 18.67 -9.32
CA VAL A 43 11.59 17.33 -9.32
C VAL A 43 12.12 16.95 -7.93
N THR A 44 12.68 17.92 -7.20
CA THR A 44 13.14 17.73 -5.81
C THR A 44 11.99 17.37 -4.87
N LEU A 45 10.85 18.07 -4.99
CA LEU A 45 9.68 17.79 -4.17
C LEU A 45 9.04 16.44 -4.55
N GLN A 46 9.00 16.09 -5.84
CA GLN A 46 8.53 14.77 -6.29
C GLN A 46 9.34 13.63 -5.67
N LYS A 47 10.68 13.71 -5.71
CA LYS A 47 11.57 12.71 -5.07
C LYS A 47 11.32 12.62 -3.57
N LYS A 48 11.14 13.76 -2.89
CA LYS A 48 10.82 13.82 -1.47
C LYS A 48 9.49 13.11 -1.15
N VAL A 49 8.43 13.44 -1.87
CA VAL A 49 7.10 12.84 -1.67
C VAL A 49 7.13 11.34 -1.99
N GLN A 50 7.79 10.93 -3.08
CA GLN A 50 7.99 9.52 -3.40
C GLN A 50 8.67 8.78 -2.23
N GLY A 51 9.76 9.34 -1.70
CA GLY A 51 10.47 8.77 -0.56
C GLY A 51 9.59 8.68 0.69
N GLN A 52 8.77 9.70 0.98
CA GLN A 52 7.84 9.70 2.10
C GLN A 52 6.77 8.60 1.96
N ILE A 53 6.16 8.45 0.77
CA ILE A 53 5.17 7.41 0.50
C ILE A 53 5.80 6.02 0.68
N LEU A 54 6.95 5.78 0.05
CA LEU A 54 7.64 4.49 0.15
C LEU A 54 8.09 4.16 1.58
N THR A 55 8.54 5.15 2.34
CA THR A 55 8.88 4.99 3.77
C THR A 55 7.64 4.66 4.61
N SER A 56 6.51 5.33 4.34
CA SER A 56 5.24 5.05 5.04
C SER A 56 4.75 3.63 4.77
N ILE A 57 4.80 3.20 3.50
CA ILE A 57 4.48 1.83 3.10
C ILE A 57 5.37 0.83 3.85
N ALA A 58 6.69 1.04 3.83
CA ALA A 58 7.64 0.15 4.48
C ALA A 58 7.40 0.05 6.00
N LYS A 59 7.14 1.18 6.64
CA LYS A 59 6.85 1.25 8.08
C LYS A 59 5.58 0.46 8.43
N ARG A 60 4.46 0.72 7.74
CA ARG A 60 3.19 0.03 8.02
C ARG A 60 3.31 -1.48 7.83
N ILE A 61 3.92 -1.92 6.74
CA ILE A 61 4.12 -3.37 6.50
C ILE A 61 5.01 -3.98 7.58
N SER A 62 6.06 -3.27 8.02
CA SER A 62 6.91 -3.76 9.11
C SER A 62 6.14 -3.92 10.43
N ASP A 63 5.32 -2.93 10.77
CA ASP A 63 4.49 -2.96 11.99
C ASP A 63 3.45 -4.09 11.92
N ASP A 64 2.79 -4.24 10.77
CA ASP A 64 1.78 -5.28 10.53
C ASP A 64 2.42 -6.68 10.45
N LEU A 65 3.66 -6.80 9.95
CA LEU A 65 4.37 -8.06 9.82
C LEU A 65 4.69 -8.67 11.19
N GLU A 66 5.05 -7.85 12.17
CA GLU A 66 5.26 -8.33 13.55
C GLU A 66 3.94 -8.82 14.17
N CYS A 67 2.83 -8.15 13.88
CA CYS A 67 1.49 -8.62 14.25
C CYS A 67 1.15 -9.95 13.55
N PHE A 68 1.41 -10.06 12.24
CA PHE A 68 1.17 -11.26 11.44
C PHE A 68 1.96 -12.46 11.96
N LYS A 69 3.27 -12.30 12.21
CA LYS A 69 4.11 -13.37 12.78
C LYS A 69 3.57 -13.86 14.11
N THR A 70 3.14 -12.93 14.97
CA THR A 70 2.55 -13.25 16.26
C THR A 70 1.25 -14.05 16.09
N ALA A 71 0.35 -13.62 15.20
CA ALA A 71 -0.89 -14.32 14.92
C ALA A 71 -0.64 -15.72 14.32
N CYS A 72 0.27 -15.84 13.35
CA CYS A 72 0.63 -17.11 12.73
C CYS A 72 1.25 -18.12 13.70
N ALA A 73 1.90 -17.68 14.77
CA ALA A 73 2.44 -18.59 15.78
C ALA A 73 1.35 -19.43 16.48
N TYR A 74 0.10 -18.96 16.49
CA TYR A 74 -1.03 -19.64 17.13
C TYR A 74 -1.92 -20.42 16.14
N LEU A 75 -1.62 -20.37 14.84
CA LEU A 75 -2.39 -21.07 13.81
C LEU A 75 -1.78 -22.46 13.50
N PRO A 76 -2.59 -23.49 13.22
CA PRO A 76 -2.11 -24.74 12.64
C PRO A 76 -1.40 -24.51 11.29
N ASP A 77 -0.37 -25.31 11.00
CA ASP A 77 0.42 -25.17 9.75
C ASP A 77 -0.43 -25.25 8.48
N SER A 78 -1.53 -26.01 8.50
CA SER A 78 -2.45 -26.17 7.37
C SER A 78 -3.17 -24.89 6.93
N ILE A 79 -3.21 -23.88 7.80
CA ILE A 79 -3.84 -22.57 7.51
C ILE A 79 -2.86 -21.41 7.58
N LYS A 80 -1.56 -21.67 7.82
CA LYS A 80 -0.54 -20.63 7.79
C LYS A 80 -0.36 -20.15 6.36
N GLN A 81 -0.58 -18.86 6.14
CA GLN A 81 -0.22 -18.22 4.90
C GLN A 81 1.30 -18.04 4.83
N ASP A 82 1.87 -18.22 3.64
CA ASP A 82 3.27 -17.91 3.39
C ASP A 82 3.56 -16.41 3.61
N GLN A 83 4.62 -16.10 4.36
CA GLN A 83 4.97 -14.72 4.73
C GLN A 83 5.26 -13.87 3.49
N LYS A 84 5.88 -14.42 2.44
CA LYS A 84 6.18 -13.66 1.23
C LYS A 84 4.90 -13.32 0.49
N VAL A 85 3.99 -14.27 0.32
CA VAL A 85 2.67 -14.03 -0.29
C VAL A 85 1.89 -12.96 0.50
N TRP A 86 1.88 -13.05 1.82
CA TRP A 86 1.23 -12.03 2.66
C TRP A 86 1.87 -10.65 2.49
N VAL A 87 3.22 -10.56 2.52
CA VAL A 87 3.93 -9.28 2.35
C VAL A 87 3.65 -8.66 0.98
N GLU A 88 3.60 -9.44 -0.10
CA GLU A 88 3.27 -8.95 -1.45
C GLU A 88 1.85 -8.38 -1.51
N ALA A 89 0.86 -9.11 -0.97
CA ALA A 89 -0.53 -8.64 -0.91
C ALA A 89 -0.68 -7.36 -0.08
N GLN A 90 -0.06 -7.32 1.11
CA GLN A 90 -0.07 -6.13 1.97
C GLN A 90 0.64 -4.95 1.33
N THR A 91 1.77 -5.18 0.65
CA THR A 91 2.49 -4.11 -0.04
C THR A 91 1.61 -3.44 -1.09
N SER A 92 0.92 -4.25 -1.87
CA SER A 92 0.01 -3.76 -2.90
C SER A 92 -1.15 -2.97 -2.31
N TYR A 93 -1.81 -3.50 -1.26
CA TYR A 93 -2.88 -2.80 -0.55
C TYR A 93 -2.42 -1.46 0.05
N VAL A 94 -1.36 -1.47 0.85
CA VAL A 94 -0.84 -0.28 1.55
C VAL A 94 -0.37 0.77 0.56
N PHE A 95 0.20 0.36 -0.58
CA PHE A 95 0.53 1.28 -1.67
C PHE A 95 -0.68 2.08 -2.14
N TRP A 96 -1.80 1.42 -2.44
CA TRP A 96 -3.02 2.09 -2.91
C TRP A 96 -3.64 2.97 -1.83
N PHE A 97 -3.61 2.52 -0.58
CA PHE A 97 -4.07 3.30 0.56
C PHE A 97 -3.30 4.63 0.68
N GLU A 98 -1.97 4.57 0.71
CA GLU A 98 -1.11 5.76 0.82
C GLU A 98 -1.27 6.68 -0.40
N LEU A 99 -1.34 6.12 -1.61
CA LEU A 99 -1.54 6.90 -2.83
C LEU A 99 -2.88 7.64 -2.83
N PHE A 100 -3.96 6.97 -2.41
CA PHE A 100 -5.30 7.57 -2.34
C PHE A 100 -5.35 8.69 -1.30
N HIS A 101 -4.71 8.50 -0.14
CA HIS A 101 -4.57 9.53 0.87
C HIS A 101 -3.82 10.76 0.34
N TYR A 102 -2.70 10.55 -0.36
CA TYR A 102 -1.96 11.63 -1.00
C TYR A 102 -2.82 12.39 -2.04
N LEU A 103 -3.50 11.66 -2.92
CA LEU A 103 -4.34 12.22 -3.99
C LEU A 103 -5.54 13.04 -3.48
N LYS A 104 -6.02 12.80 -2.25
CA LYS A 104 -7.08 13.61 -1.64
C LYS A 104 -6.64 15.04 -1.33
N SER A 105 -5.37 15.24 -0.99
CA SER A 105 -4.81 16.55 -0.63
C SER A 105 -3.94 17.16 -1.72
N ALA A 106 -3.52 16.38 -2.72
CA ALA A 106 -2.64 16.86 -3.76
C ALA A 106 -3.34 17.84 -4.71
N SER A 107 -2.67 18.96 -5.00
CA SER A 107 -3.08 19.86 -6.07
C SER A 107 -2.67 19.25 -7.41
N ILE A 108 -3.66 18.78 -8.18
CA ILE A 108 -3.45 18.14 -9.49
C ILE A 108 -3.90 19.13 -10.56
N LYS A 109 -3.10 19.31 -11.62
CA LYS A 109 -3.47 20.15 -12.76
C LYS A 109 -4.84 19.73 -13.30
N LYS A 110 -5.74 20.70 -13.51
CA LYS A 110 -7.13 20.47 -13.92
C LYS A 110 -7.23 19.61 -15.17
N GLU A 111 -6.40 19.92 -16.18
CA GLU A 111 -6.31 19.21 -17.46
C GLU A 111 -5.91 17.73 -17.30
N SER A 112 -5.00 17.45 -16.37
CA SER A 112 -4.49 16.10 -16.12
C SER A 112 -5.34 15.28 -15.15
N ARG A 113 -6.23 15.93 -14.40
CA ARG A 113 -6.97 15.30 -13.29
C ARG A 113 -7.81 14.13 -13.79
N ASN A 114 -8.64 14.33 -14.82
CA ASN A 114 -9.50 13.27 -15.36
C ASN A 114 -8.66 12.12 -15.93
N TYR A 115 -7.66 12.42 -16.77
CA TYR A 115 -6.76 11.40 -17.33
C TYR A 115 -6.09 10.55 -16.23
N LEU A 116 -5.55 11.20 -15.19
CA LEU A 116 -4.87 10.53 -14.10
C LEU A 116 -5.81 9.57 -13.36
N PHE A 117 -6.98 10.06 -12.97
CA PHE A 117 -7.95 9.28 -12.22
C PHE A 117 -8.57 8.17 -13.09
N ASN A 118 -8.82 8.39 -14.38
CA ASN A 118 -9.27 7.35 -15.32
C ASN A 118 -8.26 6.21 -15.37
N ARG A 119 -6.97 6.54 -15.55
CA ARG A 119 -5.90 5.54 -15.61
C ARG A 119 -5.77 4.71 -14.33
N ILE A 120 -5.95 5.34 -13.16
CA ILE A 120 -5.99 4.64 -11.87
C ILE A 120 -7.22 3.72 -11.81
N PHE A 121 -8.39 4.23 -12.19
CA PHE A 121 -9.64 3.46 -12.17
C PHE A 121 -9.60 2.25 -13.10
N GLU A 122 -9.06 2.41 -14.31
CA GLU A 122 -8.88 1.34 -15.29
C GLU A 122 -7.91 0.28 -14.79
N TYR A 123 -6.74 0.68 -14.29
CA TYR A 123 -5.78 -0.27 -13.70
C TYR A 123 -6.44 -1.08 -12.57
N LEU A 124 -7.16 -0.43 -11.66
CA LEU A 124 -7.79 -1.11 -10.54
C LEU A 124 -8.95 -2.02 -10.95
N ASN A 125 -9.56 -1.82 -12.12
CA ASN A 125 -10.63 -2.69 -12.63
C ASN A 125 -10.15 -3.82 -13.55
N GLN A 126 -8.83 -3.99 -13.75
CA GLN A 126 -8.28 -5.14 -14.47
C GLN A 126 -8.57 -6.45 -13.73
N LYS A 127 -8.88 -7.55 -14.44
CA LYS A 127 -9.36 -8.80 -13.83
C LYS A 127 -8.46 -9.33 -12.70
N ASP A 128 -7.14 -9.22 -12.85
CA ASP A 128 -6.13 -9.70 -11.89
C ASP A 128 -6.03 -8.86 -10.60
N LYS A 129 -6.72 -7.71 -10.50
CA LYS A 129 -6.70 -6.82 -9.33
C LYS A 129 -7.86 -7.04 -8.34
N THR A 130 -8.51 -8.20 -8.36
CA THR A 130 -9.69 -8.51 -7.50
C THR A 130 -9.41 -8.33 -6.02
N GLU A 131 -8.27 -8.82 -5.53
CA GLU A 131 -7.90 -8.70 -4.11
C GLU A 131 -7.70 -7.24 -3.68
N ILE A 132 -7.01 -6.45 -4.51
CA ILE A 132 -6.82 -5.01 -4.26
C ILE A 132 -8.18 -4.30 -4.23
N ARG A 133 -9.08 -4.60 -5.18
CA ARG A 133 -10.44 -4.04 -5.19
C ARG A 133 -11.22 -4.37 -3.93
N PHE A 134 -11.11 -5.61 -3.43
CA PHE A 134 -11.71 -6.02 -2.18
C PHE A 134 -11.27 -5.11 -1.04
N TYR A 135 -9.96 -4.92 -0.87
CA TYR A 135 -9.44 -4.08 0.21
C TYR A 135 -9.79 -2.60 0.04
N ILE A 136 -9.73 -2.04 -1.18
CA ILE A 136 -10.13 -0.65 -1.42
C ILE A 136 -11.60 -0.43 -1.06
N ASN A 137 -12.50 -1.32 -1.51
CA ASN A 137 -13.92 -1.23 -1.20
C ASN A 137 -14.17 -1.29 0.32
N LYS A 138 -13.50 -2.23 1.01
CA LYS A 138 -13.68 -2.48 2.44
C LYS A 138 -13.08 -1.37 3.31
N GLU A 139 -11.82 -1.04 3.10
CA GLU A 139 -11.03 -0.19 4.01
C GLU A 139 -11.04 1.28 3.59
N VAL A 140 -11.04 1.57 2.29
CA VAL A 140 -10.96 2.95 1.78
C VAL A 140 -12.35 3.55 1.57
N PHE A 141 -13.23 2.83 0.87
CA PHE A 141 -14.61 3.28 0.63
C PHE A 141 -15.55 2.92 1.78
N LYS A 142 -15.07 2.15 2.78
CA LYS A 142 -15.83 1.74 3.99
C LYS A 142 -17.17 1.09 3.66
N LYS A 143 -17.25 0.35 2.54
CA LYS A 143 -18.46 -0.36 2.14
C LYS A 143 -18.64 -1.60 3.00
N ARG A 144 -19.45 -1.48 4.04
CA ARG A 144 -19.93 -2.59 4.86
C ARG A 144 -21.16 -3.20 4.15
N GLY A 145 -21.05 -4.45 3.68
CA GLY A 145 -22.22 -5.23 3.26
C GLY A 145 -22.38 -5.57 1.76
N TYR A 146 -21.40 -5.28 0.89
CA TYR A 146 -21.44 -5.85 -0.46
C TYR A 146 -20.88 -7.27 -0.44
N SER A 147 -21.69 -8.25 -0.80
CA SER A 147 -21.25 -9.64 -1.03
C SER A 147 -20.31 -9.77 -2.23
N ASN A 148 -20.30 -8.78 -3.13
CA ASN A 148 -19.53 -8.83 -4.36
C ASN A 148 -18.48 -7.70 -4.42
N HIS A 149 -17.30 -8.01 -3.93
CA HIS A 149 -16.14 -7.13 -3.88
C HIS A 149 -15.31 -7.13 -5.18
N GLU A 150 -15.77 -7.85 -6.21
CA GLU A 150 -15.03 -8.07 -7.44
C GLU A 150 -14.97 -6.84 -8.35
N LYS A 151 -15.74 -5.78 -8.06
CA LYS A 151 -15.81 -4.57 -8.88
C LYS A 151 -15.54 -3.31 -8.05
N LEU A 152 -14.78 -2.39 -8.62
CA LEU A 152 -14.63 -1.04 -8.08
C LEU A 152 -15.74 -0.18 -8.70
N TYR A 153 -16.72 0.22 -7.90
CA TYR A 153 -17.83 1.01 -8.43
C TYR A 153 -17.38 2.43 -8.74
N LYS A 154 -17.65 2.87 -9.96
CA LYS A 154 -17.31 4.21 -10.45
C LYS A 154 -17.89 5.32 -9.58
N SER A 155 -19.14 5.15 -9.12
CA SER A 155 -19.82 6.13 -8.27
C SER A 155 -19.09 6.37 -6.94
N ASP A 156 -18.55 5.33 -6.31
CA ASP A 156 -17.77 5.47 -5.07
C ASP A 156 -16.43 6.16 -5.34
N PHE A 157 -15.76 5.78 -6.42
CA PHE A 157 -14.49 6.36 -6.82
C PHE A 157 -14.63 7.87 -7.10
N VAL A 158 -15.66 8.25 -7.87
CA VAL A 158 -16.02 9.64 -8.16
C VAL A 158 -16.35 10.40 -6.87
N LYS A 159 -17.15 9.81 -5.98
CA LYS A 159 -17.53 10.42 -4.70
C LYS A 159 -16.31 10.62 -3.78
N PHE A 160 -15.44 9.63 -3.69
CA PHE A 160 -14.27 9.64 -2.82
C PHE A 160 -13.27 10.73 -3.22
N PHE A 161 -13.01 10.88 -4.53
CA PHE A 161 -12.07 11.87 -5.07
C PHE A 161 -12.72 13.20 -5.47
N LYS A 162 -14.03 13.36 -5.24
CA LYS A 162 -14.83 14.54 -5.63
C LYS A 162 -14.65 14.88 -7.11
N LEU A 163 -14.74 13.87 -7.97
CA LEU A 163 -14.59 14.01 -9.42
C LEU A 163 -15.89 14.50 -10.05
N PRO A 164 -15.85 15.17 -11.21
CA PRO A 164 -17.06 15.58 -11.90
C PRO A 164 -17.86 14.35 -12.39
N LYS A 165 -19.18 14.48 -12.52
CA LYS A 165 -20.06 13.34 -12.86
C LYS A 165 -19.75 12.69 -14.22
N ASN A 166 -19.19 13.46 -15.16
CA ASN A 166 -18.77 13.05 -16.51
C ASN A 166 -17.36 12.42 -16.56
N PHE A 167 -16.77 12.08 -15.42
CA PHE A 167 -15.56 11.28 -15.33
C PHE A 167 -15.70 10.00 -16.21
N ASN A 168 -14.88 9.83 -17.24
CA ASN A 168 -14.92 8.81 -18.33
C ASN A 168 -15.79 9.07 -19.59
N GLU A 169 -16.28 10.28 -19.88
CA GLU A 169 -16.90 10.57 -21.21
C GLU A 169 -15.88 10.86 -22.32
N TYR A 170 -14.61 10.47 -22.15
CA TYR A 170 -13.52 10.65 -23.13
C TYR A 170 -12.83 9.33 -23.43
#